data_AF-A0AAN9H2Y3-F1
#
_entry.id   AF-A0AAN9H2Y3-F1
#
_cell.length_a   1.000
_cell.length_b   1.000
_cell.length_c   1.000
_cell.angle_alpha   90.00
_cell.angle_beta   90.00
_cell.angle_gamma   90.00
#
_symmetry.space_group_name_H-M   'P 1'
#
loop_
_entity.id
_entity.type
_entity.pdbx_description
1 polymer ?
#
loop_
_entity_poly.entity_id
_entity_poly.type
_entity_poly.pdbx_seq_one_letter_code
_entity_poly.pdbx_strand_id
1 'polypeptide(L)'
;MVLSDSAVIGRGLTSPDPLVREAYMMAYDYINYVTVKPGVPLGSAPSRASAALRHAGDELLNRFPIFFRRWPRVFQDVSERTACATLVSILDEHFAPSRRRELAWSAVLSVFVLAGQLALHCQERGMSAVLPQIQECVGSYVERVVCPEIRDRGGWSGFITRFGEKQNLEDQVKRACCWSLLLLCVGILSYFVWTKRKT
;
A
#
# COMPACT_ATOMS: atom_id res chain seq x y z
N MET A 1 -2.10 26.15 -21.17
CA MET A 1 -3.34 25.50 -20.68
C MET A 1 -2.96 24.58 -19.52
N VAL A 2 -2.62 25.15 -18.36
CA VAL A 2 -2.09 24.43 -17.16
C VAL A 2 -2.96 24.70 -15.91
N LEU A 3 -3.89 25.67 -16.00
CA LEU A 3 -4.68 26.14 -14.86
C LEU A 3 -5.90 25.24 -14.52
N SER A 4 -6.27 24.30 -15.40
CA SER A 4 -7.46 23.45 -15.19
C SER A 4 -7.19 22.15 -14.41
N ASP A 5 -5.95 21.64 -14.45
CA ASP A 5 -5.64 20.34 -13.82
C ASP A 5 -5.52 20.46 -12.30
N SER A 6 -5.04 21.60 -11.80
CA SER A 6 -4.87 21.86 -10.35
C SER A 6 -6.18 21.85 -9.57
N ALA A 7 -7.30 22.20 -10.20
CA ALA A 7 -8.62 22.25 -9.57
C ALA A 7 -9.27 20.86 -9.41
N VAL A 8 -8.73 19.84 -10.06
CA VAL A 8 -9.26 18.46 -10.03
C VAL A 8 -8.54 17.60 -8.98
N ILE A 9 -7.28 17.91 -8.68
CA ILE A 9 -6.44 17.14 -7.75
C ILE A 9 -7.07 17.10 -6.36
N GLY A 10 -7.26 15.89 -5.83
CA GLY A 10 -7.79 15.66 -4.49
C GLY A 10 -9.32 15.65 -4.40
N ARG A 11 -10.04 15.77 -5.54
CA ARG A 11 -11.50 15.66 -5.54
C ARG A 11 -11.96 14.30 -5.06
N GLY A 12 -11.28 13.23 -5.47
CA GLY A 12 -11.61 11.87 -5.04
C GLY A 12 -11.44 11.64 -3.52
N LEU A 13 -10.53 12.38 -2.87
CA LEU A 13 -10.33 12.32 -1.41
C LEU A 13 -11.53 12.86 -0.61
N THR A 14 -12.34 13.72 -1.23
CA THR A 14 -13.55 14.29 -0.61
C THR A 14 -14.83 13.60 -1.10
N SER A 15 -14.70 12.49 -1.84
CA SER A 15 -15.85 11.75 -2.35
C SER A 15 -16.80 11.33 -1.21
N PRO A 16 -18.13 11.46 -1.41
CA PRO A 16 -19.12 10.97 -0.45
C PRO A 16 -19.14 9.45 -0.38
N ASP A 17 -18.72 8.76 -1.44
CA ASP A 17 -18.63 7.31 -1.48
C ASP A 17 -17.36 6.84 -0.72
N PRO A 18 -17.49 6.11 0.40
CA PRO A 18 -16.35 5.68 1.19
C PRO A 18 -15.43 4.72 0.42
N LEU A 19 -15.96 3.94 -0.52
CA LEU A 19 -15.18 2.99 -1.31
C LEU A 19 -14.24 3.73 -2.26
N VAL A 20 -14.76 4.78 -2.90
CA VAL A 20 -14.01 5.66 -3.79
C VAL A 20 -13.01 6.47 -2.99
N ARG A 21 -13.43 7.09 -1.88
CA ARG A 21 -12.54 7.88 -1.02
C ARG A 21 -11.34 7.07 -0.54
N GLU A 22 -11.56 5.81 -0.14
CA GLU A 22 -10.48 4.90 0.25
C GLU A 22 -9.52 4.61 -0.91
N ALA A 23 -10.02 4.46 -2.15
CA ALA A 23 -9.19 4.25 -3.34
C ALA A 23 -8.20 5.40 -3.57
N TYR A 24 -8.69 6.64 -3.51
CA TYR A 24 -7.83 7.82 -3.63
C TYR A 24 -6.88 7.93 -2.43
N MET A 25 -7.36 7.65 -1.21
CA MET A 25 -6.50 7.68 -0.03
C MET A 25 -5.34 6.69 -0.15
N MET A 26 -5.59 5.47 -0.62
CA MET A 26 -4.55 4.47 -0.91
C MET A 26 -3.58 4.94 -2.00
N ALA A 27 -4.07 5.56 -3.09
CA ALA A 27 -3.23 6.05 -4.17
C ALA A 27 -2.28 7.17 -3.71
N TYR A 28 -2.83 8.18 -3.03
CA TYR A 28 -2.08 9.30 -2.47
C TYR A 28 -1.06 8.82 -1.45
N ASP A 29 -1.51 8.00 -0.51
CA ASP A 29 -0.66 7.45 0.54
C ASP A 29 0.51 6.66 -0.02
N TYR A 30 0.24 5.71 -0.91
CA TYR A 30 1.26 4.81 -1.43
C TYR A 30 2.29 5.53 -2.28
N ILE A 31 1.87 6.48 -3.14
CA ILE A 31 2.81 7.28 -3.93
C ILE A 31 3.68 8.15 -3.03
N ASN A 32 3.10 8.80 -2.01
CA ASN A 32 3.88 9.57 -1.04
C ASN A 32 4.84 8.67 -0.24
N TYR A 33 4.40 7.47 0.11
CA TYR A 33 5.20 6.49 0.84
C TYR A 33 6.44 6.08 0.04
N VAL A 34 6.28 5.70 -1.23
CA VAL A 34 7.43 5.25 -2.04
C VAL A 34 8.32 6.40 -2.52
N THR A 35 7.79 7.61 -2.68
CA THR A 35 8.57 8.80 -3.12
C THR A 35 9.07 9.66 -1.96
N VAL A 36 8.98 9.17 -0.73
CA VAL A 36 9.49 9.89 0.44
C VAL A 36 11.01 10.10 0.30
N LYS A 37 11.48 11.32 0.59
CA LYS A 37 12.92 11.60 0.58
C LYS A 37 13.61 10.89 1.76
N PRO A 38 14.87 10.42 1.59
CA PRO A 38 15.64 9.86 2.69
C PRO A 38 15.70 10.82 3.88
N GLY A 39 15.47 10.31 5.10
CA GLY A 39 15.53 11.07 6.34
C GLY A 39 14.24 11.80 6.74
N VAL A 40 13.18 11.76 5.92
CA VAL A 40 11.85 12.25 6.31
C VAL A 40 11.11 11.13 7.07
N PRO A 41 10.64 11.38 8.30
CA PRO A 41 9.86 10.40 9.04
C PRO A 41 8.58 10.03 8.29
N LEU A 42 8.40 8.73 8.03
CA LEU A 42 7.17 8.21 7.46
C LEU A 42 6.08 8.17 8.53
N GLY A 43 4.97 8.86 8.27
CA GLY A 43 3.79 8.77 9.13
C GLY A 43 3.15 7.37 9.07
N SER A 44 2.33 7.06 10.08
CA SER A 44 1.47 5.87 10.05
C SER A 44 0.54 5.91 8.83
N ALA A 45 0.26 4.75 8.24
CA ALA A 45 -0.70 4.66 7.16
C ALA A 45 -2.08 5.20 7.62
N PRO A 46 -2.79 5.96 6.78
CA PRO A 46 -4.04 6.63 7.15
C PRO A 46 -5.21 5.64 7.32
N SER A 47 -5.08 4.42 6.79
CA SER A 47 -6.08 3.38 6.88
C SER A 47 -5.45 1.98 6.91
N ARG A 48 -6.27 0.98 7.23
CA ARG A 48 -5.85 -0.43 7.18
C ARG A 48 -5.57 -0.90 5.75
N ALA A 49 -6.28 -0.39 4.75
CA ALA A 49 -6.04 -0.76 3.37
C ALA A 49 -4.74 -0.14 2.86
N SER A 50 -4.45 1.11 3.22
CA SER A 50 -3.15 1.75 2.95
C SER A 50 -2.01 1.03 3.64
N ALA A 51 -2.18 0.61 4.91
CA ALA A 51 -1.18 -0.19 5.62
C ALA A 51 -0.91 -1.54 4.91
N ALA A 52 -1.98 -2.24 4.52
CA ALA A 52 -1.89 -3.48 3.75
C ALA A 52 -1.18 -3.28 2.41
N LEU A 53 -1.47 -2.16 1.73
CA LEU A 53 -0.86 -1.83 0.45
C LEU A 53 0.64 -1.54 0.57
N ARG A 54 1.06 -0.74 1.57
CA ARG A 54 2.49 -0.52 1.86
C ARG A 54 3.20 -1.85 2.09
N HIS A 55 2.70 -2.65 3.03
CA HIS A 55 3.27 -3.95 3.38
C HIS A 55 3.38 -4.90 2.17
N ALA A 56 2.30 -5.10 1.42
CA ALA A 56 2.32 -6.02 0.28
C ALA A 56 3.10 -5.47 -0.92
N GLY A 57 3.14 -4.15 -1.09
CA GLY A 57 3.98 -3.50 -2.10
C GLY A 57 5.46 -3.74 -1.81
N ASP A 58 5.90 -3.55 -0.58
CA ASP A 58 7.27 -3.83 -0.15
C ASP A 58 7.61 -5.31 -0.29
N GLU A 59 6.73 -6.21 0.15
CA GLU A 59 6.94 -7.65 0.01
C GLU A 59 7.11 -8.04 -1.47
N LEU A 60 6.26 -7.50 -2.36
CA LEU A 60 6.33 -7.78 -3.79
C LEU A 60 7.65 -7.28 -4.40
N LEU A 61 8.05 -6.04 -4.10
CA LEU A 61 9.27 -5.43 -4.63
C LEU A 61 10.53 -6.14 -4.11
N ASN A 62 10.55 -6.50 -2.82
CA ASN A 62 11.68 -7.18 -2.18
C ASN A 62 11.83 -8.63 -2.66
N ARG A 63 10.71 -9.33 -2.87
CA ARG A 63 10.71 -10.75 -3.25
C ARG A 63 10.96 -10.95 -4.75
N PHE A 64 10.58 -9.98 -5.57
CA PHE A 64 10.64 -10.10 -7.03
C PHE A 64 11.39 -8.95 -7.72
N PRO A 65 12.62 -8.59 -7.27
CA PRO A 65 13.32 -7.40 -7.74
C PRO A 65 13.63 -7.45 -9.25
N ILE A 66 13.76 -8.65 -9.82
CA ILE A 66 14.10 -8.87 -11.24
C ILE A 66 13.00 -8.32 -12.17
N PHE A 67 11.72 -8.47 -11.80
CA PHE A 67 10.62 -7.96 -12.62
C PHE A 67 10.68 -6.43 -12.71
N PHE A 68 11.10 -5.78 -11.63
CA PHE A 68 11.09 -4.33 -11.55
C PHE A 68 12.30 -3.66 -12.20
N ARG A 69 13.41 -4.39 -12.40
CA ARG A 69 14.61 -3.89 -13.11
C ARG A 69 14.34 -3.46 -14.56
N ARG A 70 13.25 -3.92 -15.18
CA ARG A 70 12.89 -3.55 -16.56
C ARG A 70 12.11 -2.23 -16.65
N TRP A 71 11.46 -1.79 -15.57
CA TRP A 71 10.62 -0.59 -15.58
C TRP A 71 11.32 0.69 -16.01
N PRO A 72 12.59 0.97 -15.62
CA PRO A 72 13.28 2.16 -16.10
C PRO A 72 13.39 2.25 -17.63
N ARG A 73 13.41 1.11 -18.32
CA ARG A 73 13.39 1.05 -19.80
C ARG A 73 11.98 1.28 -20.34
N VAL A 74 10.97 0.70 -19.70
CA VAL A 74 9.56 0.88 -20.08
C VAL A 74 9.15 2.35 -19.93
N PHE A 75 9.69 3.05 -18.93
CA PHE A 75 9.38 4.45 -18.65
C PHE A 75 10.33 5.46 -19.29
N GLN A 76 11.27 5.00 -20.12
CA GLN A 76 12.35 5.86 -20.63
C GLN A 76 11.85 7.11 -21.37
N ASP A 77 10.75 6.98 -22.11
CA ASP A 77 10.15 8.06 -22.91
C ASP A 77 9.00 8.78 -22.18
N VAL A 78 8.82 8.52 -20.87
CA VAL A 78 7.81 9.21 -20.06
C VAL A 78 8.27 10.64 -19.80
N SER A 79 7.34 11.58 -20.00
CA SER A 79 7.45 12.99 -19.64
C SER A 79 6.34 13.37 -18.66
N GLU A 80 6.45 14.55 -18.04
CA GLU A 80 5.40 15.09 -17.16
C GLU A 80 4.01 15.10 -17.81
N ARG A 81 3.94 15.34 -19.13
CA ARG A 81 2.67 15.40 -19.87
C ARG A 81 2.11 14.02 -20.23
N THR A 82 2.97 13.01 -20.31
CA THR A 82 2.60 11.66 -20.79
C THR A 82 2.48 10.65 -19.67
N ALA A 83 2.97 10.93 -18.45
CA ALA A 83 2.99 9.98 -17.33
C ALA A 83 1.63 9.31 -17.06
N CYS A 84 0.56 10.09 -16.90
CA CYS A 84 -0.78 9.56 -16.65
C CYS A 84 -1.31 8.73 -17.83
N ALA A 85 -1.10 9.20 -19.06
CA ALA A 85 -1.54 8.49 -20.26
C ALA A 85 -0.81 7.15 -20.43
N THR A 86 0.51 7.14 -20.24
CA THR A 86 1.33 5.92 -20.28
C THR A 86 0.91 4.94 -19.19
N LEU A 87 0.67 5.43 -17.97
CA LEU A 87 0.21 4.59 -16.86
C LEU A 87 -1.11 3.90 -17.19
N VAL A 88 -2.12 4.67 -17.59
CA VAL A 88 -3.44 4.14 -17.93
C VAL A 88 -3.35 3.16 -19.10
N SER A 89 -2.53 3.46 -20.12
CA SER A 89 -2.31 2.55 -21.25
C SER A 89 -1.77 1.19 -20.81
N ILE A 90 -0.75 1.17 -19.95
CA ILE A 90 -0.16 -0.08 -19.44
C ILE A 90 -1.17 -0.83 -18.55
N LEU A 91 -1.91 -0.10 -17.71
CA LEU A 91 -2.92 -0.69 -16.85
C LEU A 91 -4.07 -1.30 -17.65
N ASP A 92 -4.58 -0.60 -18.66
CA ASP A 92 -5.65 -1.10 -19.53
C ASP A 92 -5.22 -2.37 -20.28
N GLU A 93 -3.97 -2.44 -20.75
CA GLU A 93 -3.42 -3.65 -21.38
C GLU A 93 -3.32 -4.81 -20.37
N HIS A 94 -2.81 -4.54 -19.16
CA HIS A 94 -2.67 -5.54 -18.11
C HIS A 94 -4.04 -6.02 -17.56
N PHE A 95 -5.05 -5.15 -17.54
CA PHE A 95 -6.40 -5.44 -17.04
C PHE A 95 -7.42 -5.81 -18.13
N ALA A 96 -7.10 -5.66 -19.41
CA ALA A 96 -7.97 -6.11 -20.50
C ALA A 96 -8.32 -7.61 -20.41
N PRO A 97 -7.38 -8.52 -20.09
CA PRO A 97 -7.69 -9.95 -19.96
C PRO A 97 -8.56 -10.30 -18.74
N SER A 98 -8.43 -9.52 -17.66
CA SER A 98 -9.18 -9.76 -16.42
C SER A 98 -10.63 -9.28 -16.49
N ARG A 99 -11.03 -8.46 -17.47
CA ARG A 99 -12.44 -8.08 -17.67
C ARG A 99 -13.39 -9.27 -17.96
N ARG A 100 -12.85 -10.47 -18.25
CA ARG A 100 -13.63 -11.72 -18.44
C ARG A 100 -13.55 -12.69 -17.25
N ARG A 101 -12.78 -12.37 -16.21
CA ARG A 101 -12.56 -13.20 -15.02
C ARG A 101 -12.84 -12.37 -13.77
N GLU A 102 -13.02 -13.03 -12.63
CA GLU A 102 -13.14 -12.30 -11.37
C GLU A 102 -11.90 -11.46 -11.09
N LEU A 103 -12.11 -10.22 -10.64
CA LEU A 103 -11.05 -9.29 -10.28
C LEU A 103 -10.18 -9.87 -9.14
N ALA A 104 -8.94 -10.24 -9.45
CA ALA A 104 -8.00 -10.72 -8.46
C ALA A 104 -7.38 -9.55 -7.67
N TRP A 105 -7.30 -9.69 -6.34
CA TRP A 105 -6.66 -8.68 -5.48
C TRP A 105 -5.19 -8.44 -5.82
N SER A 106 -4.48 -9.45 -6.35
CA SER A 106 -3.11 -9.29 -6.85
C SER A 106 -3.02 -8.33 -8.03
N ALA A 107 -4.02 -8.32 -8.92
CA ALA A 107 -4.08 -7.36 -10.02
C ALA A 107 -4.24 -5.94 -9.46
N VAL A 108 -5.15 -5.76 -8.49
CA VAL A 108 -5.36 -4.47 -7.80
C VAL A 108 -4.05 -3.98 -7.16
N LEU A 109 -3.31 -4.86 -6.46
CA LEU A 109 -1.99 -4.54 -5.91
C LEU A 109 -1.02 -4.08 -7.01
N SER A 110 -0.98 -4.77 -8.16
CA SER A 110 -0.11 -4.40 -9.28
C SER A 110 -0.38 -3.00 -9.83
N VAL A 111 -1.63 -2.49 -9.77
CA VAL A 111 -1.96 -1.10 -10.18
C VAL A 111 -1.15 -0.11 -9.37
N PHE A 112 -1.26 -0.22 -8.05
CA PHE A 112 -0.62 0.72 -7.12
C PHE A 112 0.90 0.60 -7.17
N VAL A 113 1.43 -0.63 -7.19
CA VAL A 113 2.88 -0.85 -7.28
C VAL A 113 3.43 -0.27 -8.58
N LEU A 114 2.75 -0.51 -9.71
CA LEU A 114 3.16 0.06 -10.99
C LEU A 114 3.20 1.59 -10.95
N ALA A 115 2.14 2.20 -10.44
CA ALA A 115 2.06 3.64 -10.29
C ALA A 115 3.16 4.20 -9.37
N GLY A 116 3.47 3.50 -8.28
CA GLY A 116 4.57 3.86 -7.38
C GLY A 116 5.92 3.82 -8.08
N GLN A 117 6.18 2.81 -8.91
CA GLN A 117 7.41 2.72 -9.70
C GLN A 117 7.51 3.84 -10.75
N LEU A 118 6.40 4.19 -11.40
CA LEU A 118 6.36 5.33 -12.32
C LEU A 118 6.61 6.65 -11.59
N ALA A 119 5.99 6.85 -10.41
CA ALA A 119 6.18 8.02 -9.57
C ALA A 119 7.65 8.18 -9.14
N LEU A 120 8.27 7.09 -8.69
CA LEU A 120 9.70 7.05 -8.38
C LEU A 120 10.56 7.44 -9.60
N HIS A 121 10.28 6.86 -10.76
CA HIS A 121 10.99 7.18 -11.99
C HIS A 121 10.89 8.68 -12.34
N CYS A 122 9.69 9.25 -12.23
CA CYS A 122 9.48 10.68 -12.44
C CYS A 122 10.26 11.52 -11.43
N GLN A 123 10.24 11.16 -10.14
CA GLN A 123 10.97 11.87 -9.10
C GLN A 123 12.50 11.85 -9.35
N GLU A 124 13.06 10.68 -9.68
CA GLU A 124 14.49 10.51 -10.00
C GLU A 124 14.94 11.34 -11.21
N ARG A 125 14.04 11.58 -12.16
CA ARG A 125 14.27 12.41 -13.36
C ARG A 125 14.03 13.90 -13.12
N GLY A 126 13.72 14.32 -11.89
CA GLY A 126 13.42 15.72 -11.55
C GLY A 126 12.00 16.17 -11.87
N MET A 127 11.13 15.26 -12.30
CA MET A 127 9.73 15.52 -12.68
C MET A 127 8.78 15.46 -11.48
N SER A 128 9.18 15.98 -10.32
CA SER A 128 8.40 15.85 -9.07
C SER A 128 7.03 16.57 -9.12
N ALA A 129 6.86 17.52 -10.03
CA ALA A 129 5.59 18.25 -10.21
C ALA A 129 4.44 17.36 -10.72
N VAL A 130 4.76 16.21 -11.34
CA VAL A 130 3.74 15.29 -11.88
C VAL A 130 3.15 14.36 -10.82
N LEU A 131 3.78 14.21 -9.64
CA LEU A 131 3.36 13.23 -8.63
C LEU A 131 1.89 13.40 -8.20
N PRO A 132 1.39 14.63 -7.92
CA PRO A 132 -0.02 14.83 -7.60
C PRO A 132 -0.98 14.42 -8.73
N GLN A 133 -0.56 14.57 -9.99
CA GLN A 133 -1.35 14.15 -11.14
C GLN A 133 -1.38 12.62 -11.27
N ILE A 134 -0.26 11.94 -10.99
CA ILE A 134 -0.22 10.47 -10.94
C ILE A 134 -1.15 9.95 -9.82
N GLN A 135 -1.12 10.59 -8.64
CA GLN A 135 -2.01 10.24 -7.51
C GLN A 135 -3.48 10.30 -7.91
N GLU A 136 -3.91 11.41 -8.51
CA GLU A 136 -5.28 11.59 -8.98
C GLU A 136 -5.63 10.60 -10.10
N CYS A 137 -4.72 10.39 -11.06
CA CYS A 137 -4.91 9.49 -12.19
C CYS A 137 -5.13 8.03 -11.74
N VAL A 138 -4.35 7.56 -10.78
CA VAL A 138 -4.49 6.20 -10.22
C VAL A 138 -5.77 6.07 -9.43
N GLY A 139 -6.09 7.06 -8.58
CA GLY A 139 -7.34 7.08 -7.84
C GLY A 139 -8.55 6.99 -8.77
N SER A 140 -8.55 7.79 -9.84
CA SER A 140 -9.61 7.79 -10.86
C SER A 140 -9.70 6.48 -11.64
N TYR A 141 -8.56 5.86 -11.97
CA TYR A 141 -8.55 4.55 -12.61
C TYR A 141 -9.17 3.47 -11.69
N VAL A 142 -8.77 3.44 -10.42
CA VAL A 142 -9.29 2.48 -9.43
C VAL A 142 -10.78 2.74 -9.17
N GLU A 143 -11.22 3.99 -9.07
CA GLU A 143 -12.63 4.37 -8.97
C GLU A 143 -13.45 3.80 -10.14
N ARG A 144 -12.96 3.93 -11.37
CA ARG A 144 -13.69 3.47 -12.57
C ARG A 144 -13.65 1.97 -12.77
N VAL A 145 -12.54 1.31 -12.45
CA VAL A 145 -12.28 -0.08 -12.85
C VAL A 145 -12.42 -1.06 -11.69
N VAL A 146 -12.01 -0.67 -10.49
CA VAL A 146 -11.95 -1.58 -9.32
C VAL A 146 -13.16 -1.40 -8.42
N CYS A 147 -13.54 -0.16 -8.10
CA CYS A 147 -14.65 0.10 -7.17
C CYS A 147 -15.98 -0.56 -7.58
N PRO A 148 -16.39 -0.60 -8.88
CA PRO A 148 -17.60 -1.30 -9.28
C PRO A 148 -17.54 -2.81 -8.98
N GLU A 149 -16.39 -3.44 -9.22
CA GLU A 149 -16.21 -4.89 -9.06
C GLU A 149 -16.22 -5.35 -7.60
N ILE A 150 -15.75 -4.49 -6.69
CA ILE A 150 -15.60 -4.84 -5.27
C ILE A 150 -16.74 -4.33 -4.38
N ARG A 151 -17.63 -3.48 -4.92
CA ARG A 151 -18.75 -2.89 -4.17
C ARG A 151 -19.60 -3.95 -3.49
N ASP A 152 -19.98 -4.97 -4.25
CA ASP A 152 -20.83 -6.06 -3.74
C ASP A 152 -20.02 -7.19 -3.08
N ARG A 153 -18.69 -7.07 -3.04
CA ARG A 153 -17.76 -8.06 -2.44
C ARG A 153 -17.21 -7.62 -1.08
N GLY A 154 -17.90 -6.72 -0.39
CA GLY A 154 -17.46 -6.19 0.90
C GLY A 154 -16.35 -5.14 0.80
N GLY A 155 -16.19 -4.51 -0.36
CA GLY A 155 -15.24 -3.42 -0.59
C GLY A 155 -13.78 -3.83 -0.36
N TRP A 156 -13.01 -2.95 0.29
CA TRP A 156 -11.58 -3.15 0.53
C TRP A 156 -11.25 -4.22 1.59
N SER A 157 -12.26 -4.79 2.27
CA SER A 157 -12.03 -5.80 3.31
C SER A 157 -11.31 -7.05 2.79
N GLY A 158 -11.64 -7.51 1.58
CA GLY A 158 -10.96 -8.64 0.94
C GLY A 158 -9.48 -8.37 0.68
N PHE A 159 -9.15 -7.15 0.24
CA PHE A 159 -7.76 -6.71 0.06
C PHE A 159 -7.00 -6.71 1.39
N ILE A 160 -7.59 -6.14 2.45
CA ILE A 160 -6.99 -6.09 3.79
C ILE A 160 -6.75 -7.51 4.33
N THR A 161 -7.73 -8.40 4.21
CA THR A 161 -7.59 -9.79 4.67
C THR A 161 -6.48 -10.53 3.93
N ARG A 162 -6.29 -10.23 2.64
CA ARG A 162 -5.32 -10.92 1.80
C ARG A 162 -3.89 -10.40 1.96
N PHE A 163 -3.72 -9.10 2.20
CA PHE A 163 -2.43 -8.40 2.13
C PHE A 163 -2.05 -7.62 3.38
N GLY A 164 -2.99 -7.42 4.30
CA GLY A 164 -2.70 -6.81 5.59
C GLY A 164 -1.64 -7.61 6.33
N GLU A 165 -0.79 -6.89 7.05
CA GLU A 165 0.15 -7.51 7.96
C GLU A 165 -0.63 -8.40 8.92
N LYS A 166 -0.40 -9.71 8.83
CA LYS A 166 -0.98 -10.65 9.77
C LYS A 166 -0.31 -10.30 11.09
N GLN A 167 -1.08 -9.76 12.04
CA GLN A 167 -0.59 -9.63 13.41
C GLN A 167 0.00 -10.99 13.77
N ASN A 168 1.31 -11.02 14.03
CA ASN A 168 2.00 -12.24 14.40
C ASN A 168 1.40 -12.70 15.72
N LEU A 169 0.36 -13.54 15.63
CA LEU A 169 -0.15 -14.32 16.75
C LEU A 169 1.03 -15.00 17.44
N GLU A 170 2.04 -15.41 16.66
CA GLU A 170 3.29 -15.96 17.13
C GLU A 170 4.08 -15.02 18.04
N ASP A 171 4.15 -13.71 17.74
CA ASP A 171 4.85 -12.73 18.59
C ASP A 171 4.06 -12.44 19.86
N GLN A 172 2.72 -12.41 19.77
CA GLN A 172 1.84 -12.24 20.93
C GLN A 172 1.87 -13.47 21.84
N VAL A 173 1.87 -14.67 21.27
CA VAL A 173 1.99 -15.96 21.99
C VAL A 173 3.39 -16.09 22.61
N LYS A 174 4.45 -15.73 21.88
CA LYS A 174 5.82 -15.70 22.43
C LYS A 174 5.91 -14.75 23.62
N ARG A 175 5.38 -13.53 23.51
CA ARG A 175 5.33 -12.60 24.66
C ARG A 175 4.54 -13.20 25.82
N ALA A 176 3.33 -13.71 25.59
CA ALA A 176 2.49 -14.29 26.64
C ALA A 176 3.19 -15.49 27.34
N CYS A 177 3.84 -16.36 26.57
CA CYS A 177 4.59 -17.50 27.09
C CYS A 177 5.79 -17.04 27.93
N CYS A 178 6.57 -16.07 27.44
CA CYS A 178 7.69 -15.47 28.18
C CYS A 178 7.24 -14.85 29.51
N TRP A 179 6.12 -14.11 29.52
CA TRP A 179 5.56 -13.54 30.76
C TRP A 179 5.11 -14.63 31.74
N SER A 180 4.49 -15.71 31.25
CA SER A 180 4.06 -16.83 32.09
C SER A 180 5.25 -17.54 32.75
N LEU A 181 6.34 -17.78 32.00
CA LEU A 181 7.56 -18.40 32.50
C LEU A 181 8.25 -17.52 33.56
N LEU A 182 8.32 -16.21 33.33
CA LEU A 182 8.87 -15.27 34.30
C LEU A 182 8.10 -15.27 35.62
N LEU A 183 6.77 -15.26 35.57
CA LEU A 183 5.93 -15.32 36.77
C LEU A 183 6.13 -16.62 37.55
N LEU A 184 6.24 -17.75 36.86
CA LEU A 184 6.52 -19.04 37.49
C LEU A 184 7.88 -19.06 38.18
N CYS A 185 8.93 -18.55 37.51
CA CYS A 185 10.27 -18.45 38.10
C CYS A 185 10.28 -17.58 39.36
N VAL A 186 9.61 -16.42 39.33
CA VAL A 186 9.50 -15.54 40.50
C VAL A 186 8.70 -16.22 41.63
N GLY A 187 7.64 -16.94 41.29
CA GLY A 187 6.86 -17.74 42.25
C GLY A 187 7.71 -18.81 42.94
N ILE A 188 8.51 -19.56 42.18
CA ILE A 188 9.41 -20.59 42.71
C ILE A 188 10.49 -19.97 43.60
N LEU A 189 11.14 -18.89 43.16
CA LEU A 189 12.18 -18.20 43.94
C LEU A 189 11.62 -17.62 45.25
N SER A 190 10.45 -16.98 45.20
CA SER A 190 9.80 -16.45 46.41
C SER A 190 9.40 -17.55 47.39
N TYR A 191 8.92 -18.69 46.90
CA TYR A 191 8.65 -19.88 47.72
C TYR A 191 9.93 -20.38 48.42
N PHE A 192 11.02 -20.56 47.68
CA PHE A 192 12.31 -21.00 48.25
C PHE A 192 12.86 -20.05 49.32
N VAL A 193 12.77 -18.73 49.09
CA VAL A 193 13.18 -17.71 50.05
C VAL A 193 12.31 -17.76 51.31
N TRP A 194 11.00 -17.97 51.15
CA TRP A 194 10.07 -18.07 52.27
C TRP A 194 10.29 -19.34 53.10
N THR A 195 10.52 -20.49 52.46
CA THR A 195 10.83 -21.75 53.16
C THR A 195 12.16 -21.67 53.89
N LYS A 196 13.18 -21.04 53.29
CA LYS A 196 14.49 -20.81 53.92
C LYS A 196 14.44 -19.85 55.11
N ARG A 197 13.48 -18.93 55.17
CA ARG A 197 13.27 -18.03 56.33
C ARG A 197 12.56 -18.68 57.51
N LYS A 198 11.87 -19.81 57.30
CA LYS A 198 11.12 -20.52 58.33
C LYS A 198 11.91 -21.64 59.02
N THR A 199 13.07 -22.00 58.47
CA THR A 199 14.01 -22.96 59.05
C THR A 199 15.12 -22.19 59.74
#